data_AF-A0A2P5A9W4-F1
#
_entry.id   AF-A0A2P5A9W4-F1
#
_cell.length_a   1.000
_cell.length_b   1.000
_cell.length_c   1.000
_cell.angle_alpha   90.00
_cell.angle_beta   90.00
_cell.angle_gamma   90.00
#
_symmetry.space_group_name_H-M   'P 1'
#
loop_
_entity.id
_entity.type
_entity.pdbx_description
1 polymer ?
#
loop_
_entity_poly.entity_id
_entity_poly.type
_entity_poly.pdbx_seq_one_letter_code
_entity_poly.pdbx_strand_id
1 'polypeptide(L)'
;SGPKSNCLISNDRFKSVEHRVVANRVGPRVSVASFFCTGTMPTSKLYGSIKELLSENNPPIYRETTVCDYVTHFNAKGLDGKTSSLDDFKLQKTET
;
A
#
# COMPACT_ATOMS: atom_id res chain seq x y z
N SER A 1 -6.45 -6.95 -5.86
CA SER A 1 -5.96 -5.68 -5.32
C SER A 1 -4.45 -5.79 -5.10
N GLY A 2 -3.65 -4.83 -5.54
CA GLY A 2 -2.18 -4.86 -5.34
C GLY A 2 -1.77 -4.20 -4.02
N PRO A 3 -0.49 -4.32 -3.61
CA PRO A 3 0.00 -3.65 -2.40
C PRO A 3 -0.07 -2.13 -2.58
N LYS A 4 -0.65 -1.43 -1.59
CA LYS A 4 -0.78 0.03 -1.58
C LYS A 4 0.39 0.74 -0.85
N SER A 5 1.59 0.17 -0.87
CA SER A 5 2.78 0.69 -0.20
C SER A 5 3.12 2.14 -0.60
N ASN A 6 2.84 2.51 -1.86
CA ASN A 6 3.03 3.86 -2.37
C ASN A 6 2.12 4.91 -1.71
N CYS A 7 0.89 4.55 -1.32
CA CYS A 7 0.03 5.49 -0.58
C CYS A 7 0.57 5.75 0.83
N LEU A 8 1.12 4.73 1.48
CA LEU A 8 1.73 4.83 2.82
C LEU A 8 2.89 5.83 2.82
N ILE A 9 3.88 5.63 1.94
CA ILE A 9 5.08 6.46 1.92
C ILE A 9 4.81 7.89 1.42
N SER A 10 3.84 8.07 0.53
CA SER A 10 3.47 9.39 0.01
C SER A 10 2.48 10.14 0.89
N ASN A 11 2.07 9.56 2.03
CA ASN A 11 1.03 10.11 2.90
C ASN A 11 -0.27 10.44 2.13
N ASP A 12 -0.78 9.46 1.37
CA ASP A 12 -1.95 9.57 0.49
C ASP A 12 -1.89 10.62 -0.63
N ARG A 13 -0.72 11.25 -0.87
CA ARG A 13 -0.53 12.13 -2.04
C ARG A 13 -0.65 11.37 -3.35
N PHE A 14 -0.20 10.11 -3.38
CA PHE A 14 -0.46 9.22 -4.50
C PHE A 14 -1.63 8.28 -4.20
N LYS A 15 -2.48 8.10 -5.21
CA LYS A 15 -3.63 7.19 -5.15
C LYS A 15 -3.29 5.89 -5.84
N SER A 16 -3.24 4.79 -5.08
CA SER A 16 -3.21 3.44 -5.63
C SER A 16 -4.64 2.95 -5.87
N VAL A 17 -4.98 2.74 -7.15
CA VAL A 17 -6.33 2.41 -7.60
C VAL A 17 -6.49 0.91 -7.84
N GLU A 18 -7.73 0.44 -7.73
CA GLU A 18 -8.05 -0.96 -8.01
C GLU A 18 -8.21 -1.18 -9.50
N HIS A 19 -7.52 -2.20 -10.01
CA HIS A 19 -7.62 -2.61 -11.41
C HIS A 19 -8.22 -4.02 -11.49
N ARG A 20 -9.17 -4.21 -12.41
CA ARG A 20 -9.80 -5.51 -12.71
C ARG A 20 -9.75 -5.77 -14.21
N VAL A 21 -9.51 -7.01 -14.58
CA VAL A 21 -9.57 -7.51 -15.96
C VAL A 21 -10.81 -8.37 -16.10
N VAL A 22 -11.64 -8.08 -17.11
CA VAL A 22 -12.80 -8.90 -17.47
C VAL A 22 -12.37 -9.93 -18.51
N ALA A 23 -12.89 -11.16 -18.38
CA ALA A 23 -12.64 -12.23 -19.34
C ALA A 23 -13.29 -11.91 -20.70
N ASN A 24 -12.58 -12.20 -21.79
CA ASN A 24 -13.13 -12.08 -23.14
C ASN A 24 -14.13 -13.21 -23.41
N ARG A 25 -15.20 -12.90 -24.15
CA ARG A 25 -16.17 -13.91 -24.62
C ARG A 25 -15.65 -14.73 -25.81
N VAL A 26 -14.70 -14.18 -26.57
CA VAL A 26 -14.12 -14.80 -27.78
C VAL A 26 -12.61 -14.52 -27.82
N GLY A 27 -11.83 -15.57 -28.09
CA GLY A 27 -10.38 -15.50 -28.30
C GLY A 27 -9.55 -15.26 -27.03
N PRO A 28 -8.26 -15.66 -27.03
CA PRO A 28 -7.36 -15.44 -25.90
C PRO A 28 -7.01 -13.96 -25.74
N ARG A 29 -6.87 -13.50 -24.49
CA ARG A 29 -6.29 -12.20 -24.12
C ARG A 29 -5.00 -12.45 -23.35
N VAL A 30 -3.88 -11.91 -23.84
CA VAL A 30 -2.56 -12.05 -23.20
C VAL A 30 -2.04 -10.67 -22.79
N SER A 31 -1.53 -10.55 -21.57
CA SER A 31 -0.86 -9.36 -21.06
C SER A 31 0.22 -9.77 -20.06
N VAL A 32 1.33 -9.03 -20.05
CA VAL A 32 2.42 -9.22 -19.07
C VAL A 32 2.49 -7.98 -18.19
N ALA A 33 2.43 -8.17 -16.87
CA ALA A 33 2.60 -7.10 -15.89
C ALA A 33 3.97 -7.21 -15.23
N SER A 34 4.60 -6.07 -14.93
CA SER A 34 5.85 -5.98 -14.19
C SER A 34 5.65 -5.07 -12.98
N PHE A 35 6.07 -5.53 -11.80
CA PHE A 35 5.89 -4.83 -10.54
C PHE A 35 7.24 -4.53 -9.90
N PHE A 36 7.52 -3.25 -9.65
CA PHE A 36 8.70 -2.82 -8.91
C PHE A 36 8.34 -2.67 -7.44
N CYS A 37 8.97 -3.46 -6.58
CA CYS A 37 8.78 -3.38 -5.14
C CYS A 37 10.08 -3.73 -4.40
N THR A 38 10.14 -3.35 -3.13
CA THR A 38 11.27 -3.65 -2.23
C THR A 38 11.29 -5.11 -1.75
N GLY A 39 10.24 -5.89 -2.02
CA GLY A 39 10.12 -7.30 -1.62
C GLY A 39 10.18 -7.52 -0.10
N THR A 40 10.46 -8.75 0.32
CA THR A 40 10.73 -9.11 1.73
C THR A 40 12.21 -9.00 2.10
N MET A 41 12.98 -8.20 1.36
CA MET A 41 14.39 -8.04 1.64
C MET A 41 14.54 -7.49 3.06
N PRO A 42 15.36 -8.12 3.92
CA PRO A 42 15.58 -7.63 5.28
C PRO A 42 16.26 -6.27 5.20
N THR A 43 15.53 -5.23 5.59
CA THR A 43 16.05 -3.87 5.72
C THR A 43 15.67 -3.36 7.11
N SER A 44 16.60 -2.70 7.78
CA SER A 44 16.32 -1.94 9.01
C SER A 44 15.56 -0.63 8.74
N LYS A 45 15.29 -0.32 7.46
CA LYS A 45 14.62 0.92 7.08
C LYS A 45 13.16 0.86 7.46
N LEU A 46 12.75 1.79 8.32
CA LEU A 46 11.35 2.02 8.63
C LEU A 46 10.64 2.56 7.38
N TYR A 47 9.53 1.90 7.09
CA TYR A 47 8.59 2.21 6.04
C TYR A 47 7.47 3.05 6.66
N GLY A 48 7.40 4.31 6.25
CA GLY A 48 6.52 5.32 6.82
C GLY A 48 6.37 6.48 5.86
N SER A 49 5.55 7.46 6.23
CA SER A 49 5.40 8.69 5.45
C SER A 49 6.75 9.40 5.30
N ILE A 50 7.08 9.80 4.08
CA ILE A 50 8.31 10.53 3.75
C ILE A 50 8.28 11.87 4.51
N LYS A 51 9.28 12.10 5.37
CA LYS A 51 9.31 13.24 6.30
C LYS A 51 9.29 14.57 5.57
N GLU A 52 9.95 14.65 4.42
CA GLU A 52 10.00 15.83 3.56
C GLU A 52 8.65 16.19 2.93
N LEU A 53 7.67 15.28 2.98
CA LEU A 53 6.30 15.52 2.50
C LEU A 53 5.34 15.95 3.61
N LEU A 54 5.77 15.92 4.88
CA LEU A 54 4.94 16.24 6.04
C LEU A 54 4.99 17.75 6.33
N SER A 55 3.89 18.27 6.86
CA SER A 55 3.77 19.65 7.35
C SER A 55 2.67 19.76 8.40
N GLU A 56 2.52 20.92 9.03
CA GLU A 56 1.42 21.18 9.98
C GLU A 56 0.04 20.92 9.35
N ASN A 57 -0.13 21.29 8.08
CA ASN A 57 -1.36 21.07 7.31
C ASN A 57 -1.42 19.68 6.66
N ASN A 58 -0.36 18.87 6.75
CA ASN A 58 -0.28 17.51 6.23
C ASN A 58 0.44 16.59 7.24
N PRO A 59 -0.17 16.32 8.40
CA PRO A 59 0.40 15.44 9.40
C PRO A 59 0.46 13.99 8.87
N PRO A 60 1.32 13.13 9.46
CA PRO A 60 1.38 11.73 9.07
C PRO A 60 0.04 11.03 9.31
N ILE A 61 -0.41 10.25 8.33
CA ILE A 61 -1.66 9.48 8.37
C ILE A 61 -1.40 8.05 8.83
N TYR A 62 -0.19 7.54 8.62
CA TYR A 62 0.18 6.15 8.84
C TYR A 62 1.30 6.01 9.86
N ARG A 63 1.25 4.97 10.68
CA ARG A 63 2.35 4.59 11.58
C ARG A 63 3.52 4.02 10.78
N GLU A 64 4.72 4.17 11.30
CA GLU A 64 5.91 3.51 10.76
C GLU A 64 5.82 1.98 10.96
N THR A 65 6.32 1.22 9.99
CA THR A 65 6.39 -0.24 9.99
C THR A 65 7.64 -0.69 9.24
N THR A 66 7.96 -1.99 9.16
CA THR A 66 8.99 -2.46 8.23
C THR A 66 8.36 -2.88 6.90
N VAL A 67 9.15 -2.89 5.83
CA VAL A 67 8.70 -3.45 4.54
C VAL A 67 8.27 -4.92 4.71
N CYS A 68 9.02 -5.68 5.50
CA CYS A 68 8.74 -7.09 5.76
C CYS A 68 7.37 -7.28 6.45
N ASP A 69 7.10 -6.50 7.50
CA ASP A 69 5.85 -6.57 8.24
C ASP A 69 4.67 -6.17 7.35
N TYR A 70 4.83 -5.10 6.57
CA TYR A 70 3.80 -4.66 5.64
C TYR A 70 3.48 -5.73 4.57
N VAL A 71 4.50 -6.32 3.95
CA VAL A 71 4.32 -7.36 2.92
C VAL A 71 3.71 -8.63 3.53
N THR A 72 4.18 -9.04 4.71
CA THR A 72 3.65 -10.20 5.44
C THR A 72 2.18 -9.99 5.78
N HIS A 73 1.83 -8.83 6.33
CA HIS A 73 0.45 -8.46 6.65
C HIS A 73 -0.44 -8.43 5.41
N PHE A 74 0.02 -7.78 4.32
CA PHE A 74 -0.71 -7.74 3.05
C PHE A 74 -0.99 -9.14 2.51
N ASN A 75 0.00 -10.03 2.51
CA ASN A 75 -0.16 -11.40 2.03
C ASN A 75 -1.11 -12.22 2.91
N ALA A 76 -1.06 -12.03 4.24
CA ALA A 76 -1.93 -12.72 5.18
C ALA A 76 -3.39 -12.27 5.09
N LYS A 77 -3.65 -10.99 4.77
CA LYS A 77 -4.99 -10.43 4.65
C LYS A 77 -5.81 -11.04 3.49
N GLY A 78 -5.15 -11.49 2.42
CA GLY A 78 -5.80 -12.12 1.28
C GLY A 78 -6.58 -11.16 0.38
N LEU A 79 -7.55 -11.69 -0.37
CA LEU A 79 -8.29 -10.98 -1.44
C LEU A 79 -9.74 -10.65 -1.05
N ASP A 80 -10.00 -10.28 0.20
CA ASP A 80 -11.37 -10.03 0.68
C ASP A 80 -12.02 -8.77 0.06
N GLY A 81 -11.20 -7.83 -0.44
CA GLY A 81 -11.63 -6.62 -1.16
C GLY A 81 -12.44 -5.63 -0.31
N LYS A 82 -12.70 -5.93 0.96
CA LYS A 82 -13.56 -5.14 1.85
C LYS A 82 -12.79 -4.05 2.59
N THR A 83 -11.53 -4.31 2.93
CA THR A 83 -10.68 -3.35 3.67
C THR A 83 -9.30 -3.28 3.06
N SER A 84 -8.69 -2.09 3.05
CA SER A 84 -7.33 -1.94 2.57
C SER A 84 -6.37 -2.55 3.60
N SER A 85 -5.31 -3.22 3.15
CA SER A 85 -4.20 -3.59 4.04
C SER A 85 -3.56 -2.38 4.74
N LEU A 86 -3.75 -1.17 4.20
CA LEU A 86 -3.28 0.08 4.79
C LEU A 86 -4.09 0.55 5.99
N ASP A 87 -5.37 0.17 6.08
CA ASP A 87 -6.24 0.67 7.15
C ASP A 87 -5.70 0.28 8.53
N ASP A 88 -5.08 -0.89 8.62
CA ASP A 88 -4.45 -1.42 9.83
C ASP A 88 -3.20 -0.63 10.27
N PHE A 89 -2.69 0.25 9.41
CA PHE A 89 -1.54 1.12 9.68
C PHE A 89 -1.93 2.59 9.88
N LYS A 90 -3.21 2.96 9.75
CA LYS A 90 -3.64 4.35 10.00
C LYS A 90 -3.43 4.70 11.47
N LEU A 91 -2.94 5.91 11.71
CA LEU A 91 -2.91 6.50 13.05
C LEU A 91 -4.36 6.80 13.47
N GLN A 92 -4.69 6.49 14.73
CA GLN A 92 -5.94 6.97 15.29
C GLN A 92 -5.85 8.50 15.39
N LYS A 93 -6.93 9.20 15.01
CA LYS A 93 -7.00 10.63 15.26
C LYS A 93 -7.05 10.82 16.78
N THR A 94 -5.97 11.36 17.33
CA THR A 94 -6.04 11.95 18.66
C THR A 94 -6.85 13.23 18.49
N GLU A 95 -8.10 13.21 18.94
CA GLU A 95 -8.90 14.44 19.06
C GLU A 95 -8.10 15.41 19.94
N THR A 96 -7.80 16.59 19.41
CA THR A 96 -7.20 17.71 20.14
C THR A 96 -8.20 18.86 20.13
#